data_AF-A0A0B6ZJQ3-F1
#
_entry.id   AF-A0A0B6ZJQ3-F1
#
_cell.length_a   1.000
_cell.length_b   1.000
_cell.length_c   1.000
_cell.angle_alpha   90.00
_cell.angle_beta   90.00
_cell.angle_gamma   90.00
#
_symmetry.space_group_name_H-M   'P 1'
#
loop_
_entity.id
_entity.type
_entity.pdbx_description
1 polymer ?
#
loop_
_entity_poly.entity_id
_entity_poly.type
_entity_poly.pdbx_seq_one_letter_code
_entity_poly.pdbx_strand_id
1 'polypeptide(L)'
;KQVTLYDLTKKGKLELKTSVCLTPLKKSSSTAPVSPPKPPPTPAIVRRLLNFKRDTITDKMKYSNLLKQAIATLSAVQVKRLPEKLKEEFEQRKQIMEERVKLAKMTPQEREAYLKVKRQQSKRLQKQRMLQKLKDQRRRFEDTDLELTPLPQAKLVSTPDGFPNALFGDVAMVTEFINCYGDLLMPEDEYPIFTDALMKALI
;
A
#
# COMPACT_ATOMS: atom_id res chain seq x y z
N LYS A 1 2.38 -6.02 -54.07
CA LYS A 1 1.35 -4.97 -54.11
C LYS A 1 0.39 -5.25 -52.95
N GLN A 2 0.37 -4.40 -51.91
CA GLN A 2 -0.57 -4.52 -50.79
C GLN A 2 -1.95 -4.07 -51.23
N VAL A 3 -2.98 -4.84 -50.87
CA VAL A 3 -4.39 -4.57 -51.19
C VAL A 3 -5.03 -3.98 -49.94
N THR A 4 -5.80 -2.90 -50.10
CA THR A 4 -6.44 -2.20 -48.97
C THR A 4 -7.95 -2.44 -48.97
N LEU A 5 -8.55 -2.30 -47.78
CA LEU A 5 -9.94 -2.65 -47.43
C LEU A 5 -11.03 -1.96 -48.28
N TYR A 6 -10.68 -1.03 -49.15
CA TYR A 6 -11.62 -0.28 -50.01
C TYR A 6 -11.90 -0.95 -51.36
N ASP A 7 -11.16 -2.00 -51.73
CA ASP A 7 -11.32 -2.67 -53.04
C ASP A 7 -12.46 -3.71 -53.07
N LEU A 8 -13.11 -3.97 -51.94
CA LEU A 8 -14.08 -5.08 -51.80
C LEU A 8 -15.56 -4.69 -51.95
N THR A 9 -15.88 -3.42 -52.20
CA THR A 9 -17.29 -2.97 -52.25
C THR A 9 -17.72 -2.54 -53.65
N LYS A 10 -17.64 -3.44 -54.64
CA LYS A 10 -18.39 -3.32 -55.91
C LYS A 10 -18.69 -4.71 -56.53
N LYS A 11 -19.95 -5.11 -56.39
CA LYS A 11 -20.77 -6.05 -57.21
C LYS A 11 -20.02 -7.09 -58.06
N GLY A 12 -20.18 -8.36 -57.70
CA GLY A 12 -19.97 -9.49 -58.61
C GLY A 12 -20.61 -10.76 -58.06
N LYS A 13 -21.72 -11.21 -58.67
CA LYS A 13 -22.32 -12.54 -58.45
C LYS A 13 -21.28 -13.60 -58.84
N LEU A 14 -21.05 -14.58 -57.96
CA LEU A 14 -20.44 -15.86 -58.32
C LEU A 14 -21.01 -16.97 -57.43
N GLU A 15 -21.94 -17.71 -58.04
CA GLU A 15 -22.04 -19.19 -58.08
C GLU A 15 -21.93 -19.96 -56.75
N LEU A 16 -23.09 -20.50 -56.34
CA LEU A 16 -23.23 -21.61 -55.40
C LEU A 16 -22.39 -22.81 -55.88
N LYS A 17 -21.39 -23.19 -55.08
CA LYS A 17 -20.88 -24.57 -55.04
C LYS A 17 -21.02 -25.10 -53.62
N THR A 18 -21.92 -26.07 -53.49
CA THR A 18 -22.16 -26.90 -52.32
C THR A 18 -20.89 -27.68 -51.96
N SER A 19 -20.19 -27.23 -50.92
CA SER A 19 -19.29 -28.07 -50.15
C SER A 19 -19.77 -28.08 -48.70
N VAL A 20 -20.07 -29.28 -48.22
CA VAL A 20 -20.55 -29.54 -46.87
C VAL A 20 -19.42 -29.18 -45.89
N CYS A 21 -19.42 -27.94 -45.41
CA CYS A 21 -18.59 -27.52 -44.29
C CYS A 21 -19.42 -27.70 -43.02
N LEU A 22 -19.29 -28.88 -42.42
CA LEU A 22 -19.79 -29.16 -41.07
C LEU A 22 -19.13 -28.17 -40.12
N THR A 23 -19.85 -27.11 -39.75
CA THR A 23 -19.50 -26.29 -38.59
C THR A 23 -19.53 -27.19 -37.36
N PRO A 24 -18.53 -27.14 -36.46
CA PRO A 24 -18.57 -27.97 -35.26
C PRO A 24 -19.79 -27.55 -34.45
N LEU A 25 -20.77 -28.46 -34.35
CA LEU A 25 -21.88 -28.32 -33.43
C LEU A 25 -21.32 -28.03 -32.03
N LYS A 26 -21.69 -26.85 -31.53
CA LYS A 26 -21.32 -26.37 -30.20
C LYS A 26 -21.79 -27.42 -29.20
N LYS A 27 -20.85 -28.22 -28.67
CA LYS A 27 -21.15 -29.20 -27.63
C LYS A 27 -21.89 -28.50 -26.50
N SER A 28 -23.03 -29.07 -26.17
CA SER A 28 -23.91 -28.68 -25.09
C SER A 28 -23.15 -28.55 -23.78
N SER A 29 -23.66 -27.62 -22.97
CA SER A 29 -23.19 -27.17 -21.67
C SER A 29 -22.56 -28.25 -20.80
N SER A 30 -21.24 -28.17 -20.59
CA SER A 30 -20.70 -28.56 -19.30
C SER A 30 -21.15 -27.51 -18.29
N THR A 31 -21.89 -27.94 -17.28
CA THR A 31 -22.20 -27.16 -16.07
C THR A 31 -20.90 -26.88 -15.32
N ALA A 32 -20.17 -25.87 -15.77
CA ALA A 32 -19.14 -25.25 -14.97
C ALA A 32 -19.83 -24.49 -13.82
N PRO A 33 -19.31 -24.55 -12.58
CA PRO A 33 -19.84 -23.77 -11.47
C PRO A 33 -19.85 -22.29 -11.88
N VAL A 34 -20.99 -21.64 -11.69
CA VAL A 34 -21.19 -20.22 -12.02
C VAL A 34 -20.16 -19.42 -11.23
N SER A 35 -19.07 -19.04 -11.88
CA SER A 35 -18.03 -18.22 -11.25
C SER A 35 -18.70 -16.94 -10.73
N PRO A 36 -18.35 -16.45 -9.54
CA PRO A 36 -18.92 -15.23 -9.00
C PRO A 36 -18.82 -14.10 -10.03
N PRO A 37 -19.84 -13.22 -10.13
CA PRO A 37 -19.87 -12.19 -11.15
C PRO A 37 -18.59 -11.36 -11.09
N LYS A 38 -17.86 -11.33 -12.22
CA LYS A 38 -16.61 -10.57 -12.32
C LYS A 38 -16.90 -9.11 -11.95
N PRO A 39 -16.01 -8.46 -11.17
CA PRO A 39 -16.19 -7.06 -10.85
C PRO A 39 -16.31 -6.25 -12.16
N PRO A 40 -17.16 -5.20 -12.18
CA PRO A 40 -17.36 -4.43 -13.39
C PRO A 40 -16.04 -3.80 -13.83
N PRO A 41 -15.82 -3.69 -15.15
CA PRO A 41 -14.54 -3.26 -15.69
C PRO A 41 -14.20 -1.84 -15.20
N THR A 42 -12.94 -1.65 -14.80
CA THR A 42 -12.40 -0.33 -14.46
C THR A 42 -12.60 0.63 -15.64
N PRO A 43 -13.17 1.84 -15.43
CA PRO A 43 -13.43 2.79 -16.50
C PRO A 43 -12.14 3.14 -17.26
N ALA A 44 -12.24 3.32 -18.58
CA ALA A 44 -11.08 3.62 -19.44
C ALA A 44 -10.32 4.88 -18.99
N ILE A 45 -11.02 5.89 -18.47
CA ILE A 45 -10.41 7.12 -17.97
C ILE A 45 -9.53 6.87 -16.73
N VAL A 46 -9.92 5.94 -15.87
CA VAL A 46 -9.14 5.55 -14.68
C VAL A 46 -7.86 4.83 -15.11
N ARG A 47 -7.97 3.90 -16.07
CA ARG A 47 -6.78 3.23 -16.64
C ARG A 47 -5.80 4.22 -17.26
N ARG A 48 -6.32 5.21 -18.00
CA ARG A 48 -5.50 6.29 -18.58
C ARG A 48 -4.80 7.09 -17.50
N LEU A 49 -5.49 7.46 -16.41
CA LEU A 49 -4.89 8.22 -15.30
C LEU A 49 -3.77 7.44 -14.59
N LEU A 50 -3.98 6.13 -14.36
CA LEU A 50 -2.98 5.28 -13.70
C LEU A 50 -1.72 5.10 -14.55
N ASN A 51 -1.88 4.99 -15.87
CA ASN A 51 -0.78 4.75 -16.80
C ASN A 51 -0.17 6.04 -17.37
N PHE A 52 -0.62 7.22 -16.91
CA PHE A 52 -0.18 8.48 -17.48
C PHE A 52 1.21 8.89 -16.95
N LYS A 53 2.18 9.09 -17.85
CA LYS A 53 3.51 9.60 -17.50
C LYS A 53 3.44 11.08 -17.11
N ARG A 54 4.20 11.48 -16.08
CA ARG A 54 4.17 12.85 -15.52
C ARG A 54 5.55 13.53 -15.59
N ASP A 55 6.32 13.16 -16.59
CA ASP A 55 7.75 13.50 -16.68
C ASP A 55 7.94 14.96 -17.09
N THR A 56 7.17 15.42 -18.09
CA THR A 56 7.26 16.79 -18.62
C THR A 56 6.18 17.70 -18.04
N ILE A 57 6.42 19.02 -18.01
CA ILE A 57 5.42 20.03 -17.61
C ILE A 57 4.13 19.91 -18.47
N THR A 58 4.28 19.71 -19.77
CA THR A 58 3.15 19.52 -20.70
C THR A 58 2.31 18.30 -20.33
N ASP A 59 2.95 17.22 -19.93
CA ASP A 59 2.27 15.99 -19.51
C ASP A 59 1.55 16.20 -18.17
N LYS A 60 2.15 16.93 -17.22
CA LYS A 60 1.45 17.34 -15.99
C LYS A 60 0.18 18.15 -16.28
N MET A 61 0.21 19.05 -17.28
CA MET A 61 -0.97 19.80 -17.70
C MET A 61 -2.04 18.89 -18.34
N LYS A 62 -1.64 17.96 -19.23
CA LYS A 62 -2.54 16.97 -19.83
C LYS A 62 -3.18 16.08 -18.77
N TYR A 63 -2.38 15.60 -17.81
CA TYR A 63 -2.86 14.84 -16.65
C TYR A 63 -3.90 15.62 -15.86
N SER A 64 -3.62 16.90 -15.58
CA SER A 64 -4.57 17.77 -14.88
C SER A 64 -5.90 17.93 -15.63
N ASN A 65 -5.87 17.98 -16.97
CA ASN A 65 -7.07 18.05 -17.79
C ASN A 65 -7.82 16.71 -17.85
N LEU A 66 -7.12 15.58 -17.93
CA LEU A 66 -7.71 14.25 -17.79
C LEU A 66 -8.40 14.08 -16.43
N LEU A 67 -7.80 14.61 -15.37
CA LEU A 67 -8.39 14.58 -14.02
C LEU A 67 -9.69 15.40 -13.94
N LYS A 68 -9.76 16.56 -14.60
CA LYS A 68 -11.02 17.32 -14.73
C LYS A 68 -12.09 16.54 -15.48
N GLN A 69 -11.71 15.88 -16.59
CA GLN A 69 -12.64 15.04 -17.35
C GLN A 69 -13.12 13.85 -16.50
N ALA A 70 -12.26 13.28 -15.69
CA ALA A 70 -12.62 12.21 -14.77
C ALA A 70 -13.65 12.68 -13.73
N ILE A 71 -13.50 13.89 -13.19
CA ILE A 71 -14.48 14.47 -12.25
C ILE A 71 -15.86 14.62 -12.88
N ALA A 72 -15.91 15.01 -14.16
CA ALA A 72 -17.18 15.16 -14.88
C ALA A 72 -17.83 13.83 -15.28
N THR A 73 -17.06 12.74 -15.40
CA THR A 73 -17.53 11.47 -15.98
C THR A 73 -17.71 10.34 -14.96
N LEU A 74 -16.99 10.35 -13.85
CA LEU A 74 -17.02 9.26 -12.87
C LEU A 74 -18.23 9.37 -11.92
N SER A 75 -18.91 8.25 -11.72
CA SER A 75 -19.97 8.12 -10.71
C SER A 75 -19.40 7.94 -9.29
N ALA A 76 -20.18 8.25 -8.27
CA ALA A 76 -19.78 8.10 -6.86
C ALA A 76 -19.34 6.67 -6.51
N VAL A 77 -19.97 5.65 -7.11
CA VAL A 77 -19.61 4.24 -6.91
C VAL A 77 -18.23 3.92 -7.51
N GLN A 78 -17.92 4.48 -8.68
CA GLN A 78 -16.62 4.29 -9.33
C GLN A 78 -15.50 5.03 -8.58
N VAL A 79 -15.78 6.22 -8.04
CA VAL A 79 -14.83 6.99 -7.23
C VAL A 79 -14.41 6.21 -5.98
N LYS A 80 -15.35 5.54 -5.30
CA LYS A 80 -15.05 4.69 -4.13
C LYS A 80 -14.12 3.51 -4.44
N ARG A 81 -14.06 3.08 -5.71
CA ARG A 81 -13.23 1.96 -6.18
C ARG A 81 -11.88 2.42 -6.75
N LEU A 82 -11.57 3.71 -6.72
CA LEU A 82 -10.27 4.22 -7.15
C LEU A 82 -9.17 3.77 -6.19
N PRO A 83 -7.95 3.49 -6.69
CA PRO A 83 -6.76 3.35 -5.84
C PRO A 83 -6.55 4.59 -4.98
N GLU A 84 -6.07 4.42 -3.75
CA GLU A 84 -5.98 5.48 -2.73
C GLU A 84 -5.24 6.74 -3.22
N LYS A 85 -4.06 6.56 -3.81
CA LYS A 85 -3.28 7.68 -4.41
C LYS A 85 -4.09 8.48 -5.44
N LEU A 86 -4.83 7.79 -6.31
CA LEU A 86 -5.62 8.44 -7.35
C LEU A 86 -6.89 9.07 -6.78
N LYS A 87 -7.47 8.46 -5.75
CA LYS A 87 -8.63 8.97 -5.03
C LYS A 87 -8.31 10.29 -4.34
N GLU A 88 -7.17 10.40 -3.67
CA GLU A 88 -6.70 11.64 -3.06
C GLU A 88 -6.53 12.76 -4.09
N GLU A 89 -5.84 12.49 -5.21
CA GLU A 89 -5.65 13.47 -6.28
C GLU A 89 -6.98 13.92 -6.89
N PHE A 90 -7.91 12.98 -7.10
CA PHE A 90 -9.25 13.24 -7.59
C PHE A 90 -10.04 14.15 -6.64
N GLU A 91 -10.05 13.84 -5.35
CA GLU A 91 -10.76 14.61 -4.32
C GLU A 91 -10.17 16.01 -4.16
N GLN A 92 -8.85 16.15 -4.11
CA GLN A 92 -8.17 17.45 -4.07
C GLN A 92 -8.55 18.29 -5.30
N ARG A 93 -8.54 17.70 -6.50
CA ARG A 93 -8.89 18.43 -7.72
C ARG A 93 -10.36 18.82 -7.75
N LYS A 94 -11.26 17.95 -7.28
CA LYS A 94 -12.68 18.23 -7.14
C LYS A 94 -12.94 19.39 -6.18
N GLN A 95 -12.31 19.40 -5.01
CA GLN A 95 -12.42 20.50 -4.05
C GLN A 95 -11.97 21.83 -4.64
N ILE A 96 -10.84 21.86 -5.37
CA ILE A 96 -10.38 23.08 -6.04
C ILE A 96 -11.40 23.57 -7.08
N MET A 97 -12.00 22.65 -7.85
CA MET A 97 -13.01 23.01 -8.83
C MET A 97 -14.28 23.57 -8.18
N GLU A 98 -14.79 22.91 -7.15
CA GLU A 98 -15.95 23.36 -6.39
C GLU A 98 -15.70 24.71 -5.72
N GLU A 99 -14.52 24.91 -5.14
CA GLU A 99 -14.12 26.19 -4.56
C GLU A 99 -14.10 27.30 -5.62
N ARG A 100 -13.54 27.04 -6.81
CA ARG A 100 -13.55 28.02 -7.92
C ARG A 100 -14.96 28.38 -8.35
N VAL A 101 -15.86 27.40 -8.44
CA VAL A 101 -17.27 27.64 -8.76
C VAL A 101 -17.94 28.45 -7.65
N LYS A 102 -17.67 28.13 -6.38
CA LYS A 102 -18.18 28.87 -5.22
C LYS A 102 -17.74 30.32 -5.25
N LEU A 103 -16.45 30.57 -5.49
CA LEU A 103 -15.87 31.92 -5.59
C LEU A 103 -16.40 32.72 -6.77
N ALA A 104 -16.73 32.07 -7.89
CA ALA A 104 -17.33 32.72 -9.05
C ALA A 104 -18.78 33.16 -8.80
N LYS A 105 -19.49 32.48 -7.89
CA LYS A 105 -20.87 32.82 -7.50
C LYS A 105 -20.95 33.87 -6.39
N MET A 106 -19.86 34.14 -5.68
CA MET A 106 -19.81 35.12 -4.59
C MET A 106 -19.77 36.56 -5.11
N THR A 107 -20.34 37.48 -4.33
CA THR A 107 -20.17 38.93 -4.56
C THR A 107 -18.71 39.35 -4.30
N PRO A 108 -18.25 40.49 -4.84
CA PRO A 108 -16.86 40.95 -4.64
C PRO A 108 -16.50 41.14 -3.16
N GLN A 109 -17.44 41.65 -2.35
CA GLN A 109 -17.23 41.86 -0.91
C GLN A 109 -17.09 40.53 -0.15
N GLU A 110 -17.98 39.56 -0.41
CA GLU A 110 -17.90 38.23 0.22
C GLU A 110 -16.63 37.48 -0.21
N ARG A 111 -16.23 37.63 -1.46
CA ARG A 111 -15.00 37.02 -1.99
C ARG A 111 -13.77 37.57 -1.29
N GLU A 112 -13.70 38.87 -1.05
CA GLU A 112 -12.59 39.48 -0.32
C GLU A 112 -12.55 39.00 1.14
N ALA A 113 -13.69 38.96 1.83
CA ALA A 113 -13.80 38.43 3.18
C ALA A 113 -13.34 36.96 3.26
N TYR A 114 -13.80 36.12 2.32
CA TYR A 114 -13.39 34.72 2.23
C TYR A 114 -11.88 34.56 2.03
N LEU A 115 -11.29 35.34 1.11
CA LEU A 115 -9.84 35.31 0.85
C LEU A 115 -9.03 35.80 2.05
N LYS A 116 -9.54 36.79 2.80
CA LYS A 116 -8.92 37.28 4.04
C LYS A 116 -8.88 36.19 5.12
N VAL A 117 -10.00 35.50 5.35
CA VAL A 117 -10.08 34.37 6.28
C VAL A 117 -9.14 33.25 5.86
N LYS A 118 -9.16 32.86 4.57
CA LYS A 118 -8.28 31.82 4.02
C LYS A 118 -6.79 32.15 4.20
N ARG A 119 -6.41 33.42 3.98
CA ARG A 119 -5.04 33.90 4.20
C ARG A 119 -4.63 33.79 5.67
N GLN A 120 -5.50 34.17 6.60
CA GLN A 120 -5.24 34.04 8.04
C GLN A 120 -5.10 32.57 8.46
N GLN A 121 -5.97 31.69 7.97
CA GLN A 121 -5.89 30.25 8.25
C GLN A 121 -4.60 29.64 7.70
N SER A 122 -4.21 29.99 6.47
CA SER A 122 -2.94 29.56 5.89
C SER A 122 -1.73 30.02 6.72
N LYS A 123 -1.74 31.27 7.20
CA LYS A 123 -0.67 31.81 8.06
C LYS A 123 -0.58 31.05 9.39
N ARG A 124 -1.72 30.71 10.00
CA ARG A 124 -1.78 29.90 11.23
C ARG A 124 -1.24 28.49 11.02
N LEU A 125 -1.66 27.81 9.95
CA LEU A 125 -1.18 26.48 9.58
C LEU A 125 0.34 26.47 9.32
N GLN A 126 0.85 27.49 8.62
CA GLN A 126 2.29 27.62 8.37
C GLN A 126 3.08 27.80 9.69
N LYS A 127 2.58 28.65 10.59
CA LYS A 127 3.19 28.82 11.92
C LYS A 127 3.17 27.52 12.73
N GLN A 128 2.06 26.78 12.70
CA GLN A 128 1.94 25.50 13.40
C GLN A 128 2.91 24.45 12.84
N ARG A 129 3.00 24.31 11.52
CA ARG A 129 3.96 23.39 10.86
C ARG A 129 5.40 23.75 11.18
N MET A 130 5.74 25.04 11.24
CA MET A 130 7.07 25.49 11.63
C MET A 130 7.38 25.12 13.09
N LEU A 131 6.46 25.36 14.01
CA LEU A 131 6.62 24.99 15.42
C LEU A 131 6.75 23.48 15.61
N GLN A 132 5.98 22.69 14.85
CA GLN A 132 6.08 21.24 14.89
C GLN A 132 7.44 20.76 14.38
N LYS A 133 7.92 21.28 13.24
CA LYS A 133 9.27 20.98 12.75
C LYS A 133 10.37 21.34 13.75
N LEU A 134 10.25 22.48 14.43
CA LEU A 134 11.18 22.88 15.49
C LEU A 134 11.12 21.92 16.69
N LYS A 135 9.93 21.45 17.05
CA LYS A 135 9.74 20.44 18.10
C LYS A 135 10.39 19.11 17.69
N ASP A 136 10.16 18.67 16.46
CA ASP A 136 10.70 17.42 15.93
C ASP A 136 12.24 17.48 15.84
N GLN A 137 12.82 18.61 15.41
CA GLN A 137 14.27 18.82 15.41
C GLN A 137 14.89 18.86 16.81
N ARG A 138 14.10 19.24 17.83
CA ARG A 138 14.54 19.24 19.23
C ARG A 138 14.39 17.87 19.90
N ARG A 139 13.62 16.94 19.34
CA ARG A 139 13.51 15.57 19.87
C ARG A 139 14.87 14.89 19.75
N ARG A 140 15.43 14.46 20.87
CA ARG A 140 16.66 13.66 20.88
C ARG A 140 16.33 12.22 20.54
N PHE A 141 17.33 11.46 20.09
CA PHE A 141 17.17 10.03 19.79
C PHE A 141 16.72 9.21 21.01
N GLU A 142 17.13 9.66 22.22
CA GLU A 142 16.73 9.09 23.51
C GLU A 142 15.25 9.33 23.87
N ASP A 143 14.58 10.30 23.24
CA ASP A 143 13.16 10.60 23.45
C ASP A 143 12.25 9.79 22.50
N THR A 144 12.78 8.70 21.92
CA THR A 144 12.00 7.83 21.04
C THR A 144 11.16 6.91 21.90
N ASP A 145 9.85 7.07 21.82
CA ASP A 145 8.89 6.11 22.40
C ASP A 145 9.08 4.77 21.66
N LEU A 146 9.73 3.81 22.31
CA LEU A 146 9.92 2.46 21.80
C LEU A 146 8.73 1.59 22.23
N GLU A 147 8.07 0.96 21.26
CA GLU A 147 7.08 -0.08 21.52
C GLU A 147 7.81 -1.37 21.93
N LEU A 148 8.24 -1.44 23.19
CA LEU A 148 8.93 -2.60 23.74
C LEU A 148 7.93 -3.59 24.36
N THR A 149 8.17 -4.88 24.12
CA THR A 149 7.54 -5.94 24.92
C THR A 149 8.05 -5.86 26.36
N PRO A 150 7.17 -5.97 27.37
CA PRO A 150 7.60 -5.97 28.76
C PRO A 150 8.55 -7.14 29.00
N LEU A 151 9.54 -6.93 29.88
CA LEU A 151 10.43 -8.00 30.31
C LEU A 151 9.60 -9.17 30.89
N PRO A 152 10.03 -10.42 30.67
CA PRO A 152 9.42 -11.56 31.33
C PRO A 152 9.39 -11.36 32.85
N GLN A 153 8.29 -11.75 33.49
CA GLN A 153 8.20 -11.70 34.95
C GLN A 153 9.25 -12.61 35.58
N ALA A 154 9.98 -12.09 36.57
CA ALA A 154 10.93 -12.87 37.35
C ALA A 154 10.21 -14.05 38.01
N LYS A 155 10.70 -15.27 37.75
CA LYS A 155 10.23 -16.49 38.40
C LYS A 155 11.28 -16.92 39.40
N LEU A 156 10.86 -17.24 40.62
CA LEU A 156 11.74 -17.87 41.61
C LEU A 156 12.14 -19.25 41.09
N VAL A 157 13.44 -19.49 41.03
CA VAL A 157 14.00 -20.79 40.68
C VAL A 157 14.32 -21.51 41.99
N SER A 158 13.83 -22.74 42.13
CA SER A 158 14.19 -23.60 43.26
C SER A 158 15.64 -24.04 43.12
N THR A 159 16.48 -23.65 44.08
CA THR A 159 17.84 -24.18 44.19
C THR A 159 17.81 -25.52 44.95
N PRO A 160 18.69 -26.48 44.64
CA PRO A 160 18.83 -27.71 45.41
C PRO A 160 19.21 -27.44 46.87
N ASP A 161 18.73 -28.27 47.79
CA ASP A 161 19.03 -28.15 49.22
C ASP A 161 20.54 -28.26 49.47
N GLY A 162 21.10 -27.30 50.23
CA GLY A 162 22.53 -27.21 50.49
C GLY A 162 23.34 -26.50 49.42
N PHE A 163 22.72 -26.00 48.34
CA PHE A 163 23.40 -25.26 47.28
C PHE A 163 23.30 -23.73 47.50
N PRO A 164 24.42 -23.01 47.75
CA PRO A 164 24.39 -21.56 47.96
C PRO A 164 23.90 -20.82 46.70
N ASN A 165 23.05 -19.80 46.87
CA ASN A 165 22.53 -19.00 45.76
C ASN A 165 23.64 -18.34 44.91
N ALA A 166 24.76 -17.96 45.52
CA ALA A 166 25.92 -17.42 44.81
C ALA A 166 26.51 -18.44 43.84
N LEU A 167 26.71 -19.68 44.30
CA LEU A 167 27.24 -20.77 43.48
C LEU A 167 26.26 -21.14 42.36
N PHE A 168 24.95 -21.09 42.62
CA PHE A 168 23.93 -21.28 41.58
C PHE A 168 24.03 -20.22 40.48
N GLY A 169 24.22 -18.96 40.87
CA GLY A 169 24.45 -17.86 39.93
C GLY A 169 25.69 -18.07 39.08
N ASP A 170 26.82 -18.45 39.69
CA ASP A 170 28.07 -18.71 38.98
C ASP A 170 27.94 -19.84 37.97
N VAL A 171 27.30 -20.95 38.36
CA VAL A 171 27.08 -22.08 37.46
C VAL A 171 26.08 -21.73 36.35
N ALA A 172 25.00 -21.01 36.65
CA ALA A 172 24.07 -20.53 35.63
C ALA A 172 24.76 -19.63 34.60
N MET A 173 25.64 -18.72 35.03
CA MET A 173 26.40 -17.86 34.12
C MET A 173 27.34 -18.65 33.21
N VAL A 174 28.09 -19.61 33.77
CA VAL A 174 29.04 -20.43 32.99
C VAL A 174 28.30 -21.34 32.00
N THR A 175 27.20 -21.96 32.44
CA THR A 175 26.39 -22.84 31.58
C THR A 175 25.72 -22.06 30.44
N GLU A 176 25.18 -20.88 30.71
CA GLU A 176 24.59 -20.01 29.68
C GLU A 176 25.65 -19.50 28.69
N PHE A 177 26.85 -19.16 29.18
CA PHE A 177 27.98 -18.79 28.32
C PHE A 177 28.37 -19.92 27.36
N ILE A 178 28.57 -21.14 27.89
CA ILE A 178 28.92 -22.31 27.07
C ILE A 178 27.81 -22.60 26.05
N ASN A 179 26.55 -22.47 26.44
CA ASN A 179 25.41 -22.72 25.54
C ASN A 179 25.28 -21.65 24.44
N CYS A 180 25.52 -20.38 24.75
CA CYS A 180 25.45 -19.29 23.77
C CYS A 180 26.62 -19.30 22.76
N TYR A 181 27.78 -19.79 23.20
CA TYR A 181 29.00 -19.81 22.38
C TYR A 181 29.45 -21.22 22.00
N GLY A 182 28.61 -22.24 22.20
CA GLY A 182 28.96 -23.64 21.95
C GLY A 182 29.42 -23.88 20.52
N ASP A 183 28.68 -23.32 19.55
CA ASP A 183 29.02 -23.40 18.12
C ASP A 183 30.37 -22.76 17.77
N LEU A 184 30.83 -21.81 18.59
CA LEU A 184 32.12 -21.13 18.40
C LEU A 184 33.25 -21.88 19.13
N LEU A 185 32.99 -22.33 20.35
CA LEU A 185 33.99 -22.94 21.22
C LEU A 185 34.25 -24.41 20.85
N MET A 186 33.23 -25.13 20.39
CA MET A 186 33.27 -26.57 20.10
C MET A 186 32.46 -26.88 18.82
N PRO A 187 32.92 -26.44 17.64
CA PRO A 187 32.17 -26.54 16.38
C PRO A 187 31.99 -27.97 15.84
N GLU A 188 32.83 -28.92 16.27
CA GLU A 188 32.88 -30.31 15.76
C GLU A 188 32.56 -31.36 16.84
N ASP A 189 31.88 -30.95 17.92
CA ASP A 189 31.66 -31.83 19.07
C ASP A 189 30.53 -32.84 18.81
N GLU A 190 30.81 -34.14 18.96
CA GLU A 190 29.80 -35.21 18.77
C GLU A 190 28.72 -35.21 19.87
N TYR A 191 28.99 -34.54 21.01
CA TYR A 191 28.11 -34.50 22.18
C TYR A 191 27.92 -33.06 22.69
N PRO A 192 27.01 -32.28 22.10
CA PRO A 192 26.76 -30.91 22.55
C PRO A 192 26.28 -30.90 24.01
N ILE A 193 27.00 -30.13 24.84
CA ILE A 193 26.71 -30.00 26.27
C ILE A 193 25.58 -28.98 26.44
N PHE A 194 24.38 -29.45 26.78
CA PHE A 194 23.23 -28.58 27.04
C PHE A 194 23.20 -28.09 28.49
N THR A 195 22.76 -26.85 28.69
CA THR A 195 22.49 -26.26 30.01
C THR A 195 21.66 -27.18 30.90
N ASP A 196 20.61 -27.79 30.36
CA ASP A 196 19.75 -28.71 31.11
C ASP A 196 20.50 -29.96 31.62
N ALA A 197 21.49 -30.47 30.87
CA ALA A 197 22.30 -31.61 31.29
C ALA A 197 23.30 -31.22 32.40
N LEU A 198 23.93 -30.04 32.28
CA LEU A 198 24.83 -29.52 33.31
C LEU A 198 24.08 -29.20 34.61
N MET A 199 22.89 -28.61 34.52
CA MET A 199 22.07 -28.31 35.69
C MET A 199 21.58 -29.59 36.38
N LYS A 200 21.25 -30.64 35.63
CA LYS A 200 20.89 -31.95 36.18
C LYS A 200 22.06 -32.68 36.84
N ALA A 201 23.30 -32.46 36.38
CA ALA A 201 24.49 -33.08 36.96
C ALA A 201 24.90 -32.48 38.32
N LEU A 202 24.30 -31.36 38.72
CA LEU A 202 24.56 -30.69 40.01
C LEU A 202 23.63 -31.18 41.14
N ILE A 203 22.66 -32.04 40.83
CA ILE A 203 21.63 -32.57 41.75
C ILE A 203 21.97 -34.00 42.13
#